data_AF-A0A2E4PA00-F1
#
_entry.id   AF-A0A2E4PA00-F1
#
_cell.length_a   1.000
_cell.length_b   1.000
_cell.length_c   1.000
_cell.angle_alpha   90.00
_cell.angle_beta   90.00
_cell.angle_gamma   90.00
#
_symmetry.space_group_name_H-M   'P 1'
#
loop_
_entity.id
_entity.type
_entity.pdbx_description
1 polymer ?
#
loop_
_entity_poly.entity_id
_entity_poly.type
_entity_poly.pdbx_seq_one_letter_code
_entity_poly.pdbx_strand_id
1 'polypeptide(L)'
;MTTPYTVNPPGQKIVILSANAVGKISFENKCPDIPLSPLVEATYFSESDQIKVSAVVFLDAAIADPSFDVFQDFQPYVEGEPPVKFYICYDYKRTTATEFNAYQVNFMLDPAAVHGIEISKIAEVETFLWDTDPKASRGTVTNVQRN
;
A
#
# COMPACT_ATOMS: atom_id res chain seq x y z
N MET A 1 -11.17 26.54 15.40
CA MET A 1 -10.41 25.99 14.25
C MET A 1 -9.72 24.75 14.77
N THR A 2 -10.23 23.56 14.48
CA THR A 2 -9.58 22.30 14.87
C THR A 2 -8.58 21.95 13.77
N THR A 3 -7.29 21.94 14.09
CA THR A 3 -6.27 21.34 13.22
C THR A 3 -6.69 19.92 12.87
N PRO A 4 -6.69 19.51 11.58
CA PRO A 4 -6.98 18.13 11.23
C PRO A 4 -5.96 17.25 11.96
N TYR A 5 -6.46 16.28 12.73
CA TYR A 5 -5.63 15.34 13.46
C TYR A 5 -5.04 14.35 12.45
N THR A 6 -3.80 14.58 12.05
CA THR A 6 -3.07 13.67 11.16
C THR A 6 -2.73 12.40 11.93
N VAL A 7 -3.42 11.30 11.63
CA VAL A 7 -3.07 9.98 12.19
C VAL A 7 -1.92 9.43 11.36
N ASN A 8 -0.75 9.24 11.97
CA ASN A 8 0.34 8.53 11.32
C ASN A 8 -0.09 7.09 11.01
N PRO A 9 0.28 6.54 9.85
CA PRO A 9 0.03 5.13 9.54
C PRO A 9 0.69 4.24 10.60
N PRO A 10 0.09 3.07 10.92
CA PRO A 10 0.71 2.09 11.80
C PRO A 10 2.05 1.58 11.27
N GLY A 11 2.87 1.04 12.17
CA GLY A 11 4.11 0.36 11.82
C GLY A 11 5.31 1.29 11.59
N GLN A 12 6.30 0.77 10.88
CA GLN A 12 7.57 1.44 10.61
C GLN A 12 7.73 1.79 9.13
N LYS A 13 8.32 2.95 8.84
CA LYS A 13 8.62 3.37 7.47
C LYS A 13 9.69 2.45 6.86
N ILE A 14 9.40 1.92 5.67
CA ILE A 14 10.32 1.06 4.91
C ILE A 14 10.81 1.75 3.63
N VAL A 15 11.84 1.17 3.02
CA VAL A 15 12.46 1.72 1.81
C VAL A 15 11.62 1.36 0.58
N ILE A 16 11.27 2.40 -0.19
CA ILE A 16 10.72 2.24 -1.54
C ILE A 16 11.88 2.02 -2.51
N LEU A 17 11.80 0.97 -3.32
CA LEU A 17 12.78 0.68 -4.37
C LEU A 17 12.56 1.58 -5.59
N SER A 18 11.30 1.81 -5.96
CA SER A 18 10.92 2.73 -7.03
C SER A 18 9.45 3.12 -6.95
N ALA A 19 9.11 4.30 -7.47
CA ALA A 19 7.75 4.75 -7.68
C ALA A 19 7.68 5.43 -9.05
N ASN A 20 7.00 4.82 -10.02
CA ASN A 20 6.97 5.28 -11.41
C ASN A 20 5.55 5.39 -11.92
N ALA A 21 5.27 6.40 -12.74
CA ALA A 21 4.02 6.45 -13.50
C ALA A 21 3.99 5.33 -14.54
N VAL A 22 2.90 4.56 -14.57
CA VAL A 22 2.75 3.38 -15.45
C VAL A 22 1.53 3.45 -16.37
N GLY A 23 0.64 4.42 -16.18
CA GLY A 23 -0.50 4.59 -17.08
C GLY A 23 -1.56 5.55 -16.58
N LYS A 24 -2.72 5.48 -17.22
CA LYS A 24 -3.92 6.26 -16.87
C LYS A 24 -5.16 5.39 -16.98
N ILE A 25 -6.14 5.64 -16.12
CA ILE A 25 -7.47 5.01 -16.16
C ILE A 25 -8.54 6.10 -16.01
N SER A 26 -9.69 5.87 -16.64
CA SER A 26 -10.85 6.76 -16.55
C SER A 26 -12.12 5.98 -16.25
N PHE A 27 -13.00 6.57 -15.45
CA PHE A 27 -14.33 6.07 -15.14
C PHE A 27 -15.39 7.03 -15.67
N GLU A 28 -16.52 6.49 -16.13
CA GLU A 28 -17.66 7.29 -16.61
C GLU A 28 -18.27 8.15 -15.50
N ASN A 29 -18.33 7.60 -14.27
CA ASN A 29 -18.84 8.29 -13.08
C ASN A 29 -17.69 8.75 -12.19
N LYS A 30 -17.91 9.84 -11.46
CA LYS A 30 -16.96 10.32 -10.46
C LYS A 30 -16.77 9.25 -9.39
N CYS A 31 -15.52 8.91 -9.10
CA CYS A 31 -15.21 8.14 -7.91
C CYS A 31 -15.56 8.98 -6.67
N PRO A 32 -16.09 8.34 -5.60
CA PRO A 32 -16.26 9.01 -4.31
C PRO A 32 -14.90 9.52 -3.81
N ASP A 33 -14.92 10.41 -2.80
CA ASP A 33 -13.74 10.99 -2.14
C ASP A 33 -12.95 9.97 -1.30
N ILE A 34 -12.94 8.71 -1.72
CA ILE A 34 -12.30 7.58 -1.07
C ILE A 34 -11.26 7.01 -2.05
N PRO A 35 -10.02 6.70 -1.61
CA PRO A 35 -9.01 6.10 -2.47
C PRO A 35 -9.49 4.79 -3.12
N LEU A 36 -9.08 4.56 -4.36
CA LEU A 36 -9.25 3.27 -5.02
C LEU A 36 -8.33 2.22 -4.38
N SER A 37 -8.79 0.97 -4.29
CA SER A 37 -7.94 -0.13 -3.84
C SER A 37 -6.75 -0.31 -4.78
N PRO A 38 -5.54 -0.58 -4.25
CA PRO A 38 -4.37 -0.83 -5.09
C PRO A 38 -4.48 -2.19 -5.76
N LEU A 39 -3.86 -2.36 -6.93
CA LEU A 39 -3.59 -3.69 -7.48
C LEU A 39 -2.22 -4.15 -7.01
N VAL A 40 -2.14 -5.28 -6.34
CA VAL A 40 -0.92 -5.67 -5.62
C VAL A 40 -0.49 -7.07 -6.01
N GLU A 41 0.79 -7.20 -6.34
CA GLU A 41 1.52 -8.46 -6.49
C GLU A 41 2.57 -8.55 -5.38
N ALA A 42 2.68 -9.71 -4.75
CA ALA A 42 3.70 -10.02 -3.77
C ALA A 42 4.37 -11.34 -4.12
N THR A 43 5.70 -11.37 -4.13
CA THR A 43 6.50 -12.55 -4.51
C THR A 43 7.62 -12.78 -3.49
N TYR A 44 7.66 -13.99 -2.95
CA TYR A 44 8.77 -14.49 -2.14
C TYR A 44 9.87 -15.05 -3.04
N PHE A 45 11.10 -14.59 -2.82
CA PHE A 45 12.31 -15.01 -3.52
C PHE A 45 13.19 -15.83 -2.59
N SER A 46 13.19 -17.15 -2.80
CA SER A 46 13.88 -18.10 -1.93
C SER A 46 15.40 -17.91 -1.84
N GLU A 47 16.04 -17.50 -2.93
CA GLU A 47 17.49 -17.27 -3.00
C GLU A 47 17.97 -16.14 -2.08
N SER A 48 17.10 -15.16 -1.83
CA SER A 48 17.39 -13.97 -1.05
C SER A 48 16.67 -13.91 0.30
N ASP A 49 15.78 -14.87 0.56
CA ASP A 49 14.85 -14.86 1.71
C ASP A 49 14.13 -13.50 1.87
N GLN A 50 13.46 -13.06 0.81
CA GLN A 50 12.83 -11.74 0.74
C GLN A 50 11.46 -11.79 0.07
N ILE A 51 10.53 -10.96 0.54
CA ILE A 51 9.26 -10.69 -0.14
C ILE A 51 9.35 -9.33 -0.80
N LYS A 52 9.17 -9.29 -2.13
CA LYS A 52 9.05 -8.05 -2.90
C LYS A 52 7.58 -7.81 -3.22
N VAL A 53 7.17 -6.56 -3.10
CA VAL A 53 5.79 -6.14 -3.35
C VAL A 53 5.79 -5.07 -4.43
N SER A 54 4.91 -5.24 -5.41
CA SER A 54 4.63 -4.28 -6.47
C SER A 54 3.16 -3.89 -6.37
N ALA A 55 2.91 -2.64 -5.99
CA ALA A 55 1.55 -2.09 -5.87
C ALA A 55 1.31 -1.03 -6.94
N VAL A 56 0.26 -1.18 -7.73
CA VAL A 56 -0.25 -0.13 -8.62
C VAL A 56 -1.34 0.63 -7.90
N VAL A 57 -1.09 1.93 -7.68
CA VAL A 57 -2.00 2.85 -7.02
C VAL A 57 -2.57 3.85 -8.02
N PHE A 58 -3.84 4.22 -7.85
CA PHE A 58 -4.55 5.12 -8.75
C PHE A 58 -4.82 6.44 -8.05
N LEU A 59 -4.14 7.50 -8.49
CA LEU A 59 -4.25 8.83 -7.92
C LEU A 59 -4.98 9.75 -8.89
N ASP A 60 -5.74 10.72 -8.38
CA ASP A 60 -6.37 11.75 -9.22
C ASP A 60 -5.33 12.37 -10.16
N ALA A 61 -5.65 12.44 -11.45
CA ALA A 61 -4.78 12.99 -12.47
C ALA A 61 -4.38 14.47 -12.22
N ALA A 62 -5.13 15.20 -11.38
CA ALA A 62 -4.80 16.55 -10.95
C ALA A 62 -3.63 16.63 -9.94
N ILE A 63 -3.22 15.50 -9.34
CA ILE A 63 -2.05 15.45 -8.45
C ILE A 63 -0.79 15.39 -9.33
N ALA A 64 -0.08 16.51 -9.39
CA ALA A 64 1.23 16.59 -10.02
C ALA A 64 2.30 16.06 -9.05
N ASP A 65 3.20 15.22 -9.57
CA ASP A 65 4.41 14.73 -8.90
C ASP A 65 4.18 14.20 -7.47
N PRO A 66 3.36 13.14 -7.30
CA PRO A 66 3.09 12.59 -5.97
C PRO A 66 4.36 12.03 -5.32
N SER A 67 4.53 12.34 -4.04
CA SER A 67 5.48 11.65 -3.16
C SER A 67 4.83 10.43 -2.53
N PHE A 68 5.60 9.36 -2.35
CA PHE A 68 5.14 8.13 -1.73
C PHE A 68 5.99 7.78 -0.52
N ASP A 69 5.32 7.28 0.51
CA ASP A 69 5.95 6.61 1.65
C ASP A 69 5.25 5.27 1.87
N VAL A 70 5.98 4.25 2.31
CA VAL A 70 5.40 2.95 2.66
C VAL A 70 5.75 2.62 4.11
N PHE A 71 4.74 2.19 4.87
CA PHE A 71 4.90 1.70 6.23
C PHE A 71 4.54 0.23 6.29
N GLN A 72 5.31 -0.53 7.06
CA GLN A 72 5.07 -1.94 7.34
C GLN A 72 4.64 -2.07 8.80
N ASP A 73 3.46 -2.65 9.01
CA ASP A 73 3.00 -3.10 10.32
C ASP A 73 3.00 -4.63 10.36
N PHE A 74 3.43 -5.17 11.49
CA PHE A 74 3.44 -6.59 11.75
C PHE A 74 2.56 -6.87 12.96
N GLN A 75 1.60 -7.78 12.77
CA GLN A 75 0.75 -8.25 13.84
C GLN A 75 0.91 -9.78 13.93
N PRO A 76 1.22 -10.32 15.11
CA PRO A 76 1.30 -11.77 15.28
C PRO A 76 -0.03 -12.39 14.88
N TYR A 77 0.03 -13.51 14.15
CA TYR A 77 -1.11 -14.14 13.49
C TYR A 77 -2.37 -14.16 14.37
N VAL A 78 -3.39 -13.44 13.90
CA VAL A 78 -4.78 -13.58 14.33
C VAL A 78 -5.47 -14.40 13.25
N GLU A 79 -6.24 -15.41 13.64
CA GLU A 79 -6.94 -16.28 12.68
C GLU A 79 -7.78 -15.43 11.71
N GLY A 80 -7.48 -15.54 10.41
CA GLY A 80 -8.17 -14.81 9.34
C GLY A 80 -7.57 -13.45 8.97
N GLU A 81 -6.48 -12.99 9.61
CA GLU A 81 -5.80 -11.75 9.26
C GLU A 81 -4.36 -11.98 8.76
N PRO A 82 -3.95 -11.37 7.64
CA PRO A 82 -2.56 -11.41 7.19
C PRO A 82 -1.62 -10.82 8.26
N PRO A 83 -0.50 -11.48 8.56
CA PRO A 83 0.41 -11.05 9.62
C PRO A 83 1.21 -9.77 9.26
N VAL A 84 1.23 -9.40 7.98
CA VAL A 84 1.94 -8.22 7.47
C VAL A 84 0.99 -7.32 6.72
N LYS A 85 0.94 -6.06 7.14
CA LYS A 85 0.14 -5.00 6.54
C LYS A 85 1.07 -3.91 6.02
N PHE A 86 0.85 -3.45 4.79
CA PHE A 86 1.57 -2.33 4.19
C PHE A 86 0.63 -1.13 4.03
N TYR A 87 1.12 0.06 4.34
CA TYR A 87 0.38 1.31 4.20
C TYR A 87 1.13 2.21 3.23
N ILE A 88 0.59 2.36 2.02
CA ILE A 88 1.10 3.29 1.01
C ILE A 88 0.47 4.66 1.26
N CYS A 89 1.31 5.60 1.65
CA CYS A 89 0.95 6.99 1.91
C CYS A 89 1.37 7.86 0.73
N TYR A 90 0.59 8.90 0.47
CA TYR A 90 0.87 9.93 -0.52
C TYR A 90 0.28 11.26 -0.07
N ASP A 91 0.70 12.35 -0.71
CA ASP A 91 0.17 13.70 -0.45
C ASP A 91 -1.30 13.79 -0.90
N TYR A 92 -2.18 13.28 -0.04
CA TYR A 92 -3.58 13.10 -0.35
C TYR A 92 -4.31 14.43 -0.45
N LYS A 93 -5.10 14.58 -1.52
CA LYS A 93 -6.13 15.60 -1.63
C LYS A 93 -7.46 14.88 -1.87
N ARG A 94 -8.45 15.13 -1.01
CA ARG A 94 -9.83 14.70 -1.26
C ARG A 94 -10.34 15.32 -2.54
N THR A 95 -10.50 14.51 -3.55
CA THR A 95 -11.08 14.93 -4.81
C THR A 95 -12.05 13.87 -5.30
N THR A 96 -13.11 14.34 -5.96
CA THR A 96 -13.94 13.48 -6.78
C THR A 96 -13.39 13.53 -8.20
N ALA A 97 -12.80 12.43 -8.67
CA ALA A 97 -12.14 12.37 -9.97
C ALA A 97 -12.77 11.29 -10.85
N THR A 98 -12.76 11.54 -12.16
CA THR A 98 -13.07 10.56 -13.21
C THR A 98 -11.81 10.04 -13.89
N GLU A 99 -10.69 10.74 -13.75
CA GLU A 99 -9.42 10.43 -14.39
C GLU A 99 -8.34 10.21 -13.32
N PHE A 100 -7.57 9.14 -13.48
CA PHE A 100 -6.55 8.74 -12.54
C PHE A 100 -5.25 8.41 -13.26
N ASN A 101 -4.14 8.88 -12.72
CA ASN A 101 -2.81 8.42 -13.07
C ASN A 101 -2.47 7.18 -12.23
N ALA A 102 -1.97 6.14 -12.89
CA ALA A 102 -1.52 4.92 -12.23
C ALA A 102 -0.02 5.01 -11.94
N TYR A 103 0.36 4.70 -10.70
CA TYR A 103 1.76 4.65 -10.26
C TYR A 103 2.08 3.27 -9.72
N GLN A 104 3.17 2.67 -10.19
CA GLN A 104 3.70 1.42 -9.65
C GLN A 104 4.73 1.76 -8.57
N VAL A 105 4.44 1.36 -7.34
CA VAL A 105 5.28 1.50 -6.16
C VAL A 105 5.83 0.12 -5.80
N ASN A 106 7.14 -0.02 -5.93
CA ASN A 106 7.86 -1.25 -5.62
C ASN A 106 8.61 -1.09 -4.30
N PHE A 107 8.44 -2.03 -3.38
CA PHE A 107 9.09 -2.06 -2.08
C PHE A 107 9.35 -3.50 -1.64
N MET A 108 10.05 -3.66 -0.53
CA MET A 108 10.35 -4.98 0.04
C MET A 108 9.92 -5.02 1.49
N LEU A 109 9.52 -6.21 1.91
CA LEU A 109 9.33 -6.50 3.32
C LEU A 109 10.64 -6.25 4.08
N ASP A 110 10.59 -5.48 5.15
CA ASP A 110 11.69 -5.36 6.09
C ASP A 110 11.67 -6.58 7.03
N PRO A 111 12.68 -7.47 6.95
CA PRO A 111 12.75 -8.66 7.79
C PRO A 111 12.87 -8.30 9.28
N ALA A 112 13.41 -7.13 9.62
CA ALA A 112 13.60 -6.71 11.00
C ALA A 112 12.26 -6.43 11.72
N ALA A 113 11.20 -6.08 10.99
CA ALA A 113 9.87 -5.85 11.57
C ALA A 113 9.05 -7.13 11.76
N VAL A 114 9.48 -8.25 11.18
CA VAL A 114 8.73 -9.50 11.24
C VAL A 114 9.29 -10.34 12.38
N HIS A 115 8.66 -10.24 13.56
CA HIS A 115 9.15 -10.89 14.77
C HIS A 115 8.51 -12.26 14.98
N GLY A 116 9.34 -13.30 15.16
CA GLY A 116 8.88 -14.61 15.59
C GLY A 116 8.21 -15.47 14.51
N ILE A 117 8.27 -15.07 13.24
CA ILE A 117 7.83 -15.86 12.09
C ILE A 117 8.90 -15.82 11.00
N GLU A 118 9.13 -16.95 10.34
CA GLU A 118 10.00 -17.05 9.18
C GLU A 118 9.33 -16.38 7.96
N ILE A 119 10.07 -15.59 7.19
CA ILE A 119 9.55 -14.89 6.00
C ILE A 119 8.91 -15.86 5.02
N SER A 120 9.52 -17.05 4.84
CA SER A 120 9.02 -18.14 3.99
C SER A 120 7.63 -18.69 4.37
N LYS A 121 7.14 -18.36 5.58
CA LYS A 121 5.83 -18.78 6.11
C LYS A 121 4.75 -17.72 5.91
N ILE A 122 5.09 -16.51 5.47
CA ILE A 122 4.12 -15.47 5.14
C ILE A 122 3.43 -15.87 3.84
N ALA A 123 2.17 -16.28 3.95
CA ALA A 123 1.36 -16.72 2.80
C ALA A 123 0.57 -15.57 2.16
N GLU A 124 0.20 -14.56 2.94
CA GLU A 124 -0.62 -13.43 2.50
C GLU A 124 -0.05 -12.14 3.09
N VAL A 125 -0.22 -11.06 2.33
CA VAL A 125 0.04 -9.69 2.79
C VAL A 125 -1.18 -8.84 2.49
N GLU A 126 -1.41 -7.82 3.30
CA GLU A 126 -2.46 -6.84 3.05
C GLU A 126 -1.83 -5.48 2.76
N THR A 127 -2.32 -4.77 1.77
CA THR A 127 -1.77 -3.45 1.40
C THR A 127 -2.89 -2.44 1.28
N PHE A 128 -2.76 -1.33 1.99
CA PHE A 128 -3.73 -0.24 2.06
C PHE A 128 -3.18 1.01 1.41
N LEU A 129 -4.06 1.78 0.75
CA LEU A 129 -3.82 3.22 0.61
C LEU A 129 -4.24 3.89 1.91
N TRP A 130 -3.32 4.61 2.54
CA TRP A 130 -3.58 5.35 3.77
C TRP A 130 -3.87 6.81 3.46
N ASP A 131 -5.15 7.19 3.62
CA ASP A 131 -5.55 8.59 3.80
C ASP A 131 -5.61 8.84 5.32
N THR A 132 -5.16 10.02 5.73
CA THR A 132 -5.17 10.58 7.08
C THR A 132 -6.52 10.60 7.82
N ASP A 133 -7.60 10.06 7.26
CA ASP A 133 -8.94 10.02 7.87
C ASP A 133 -9.40 8.59 8.19
N PRO A 134 -9.74 8.31 9.46
CA PRO A 134 -10.12 6.98 9.94
C PRO A 134 -11.43 6.42 9.37
N LYS A 135 -12.16 7.16 8.50
CA LYS A 135 -13.48 6.70 8.02
C LYS A 135 -13.47 5.65 6.92
N ALA A 136 -12.41 5.53 6.11
CA ALA A 136 -12.35 4.49 5.07
C ALA A 136 -10.92 4.26 4.54
N SER A 137 -10.18 3.32 5.12
CA SER A 137 -9.00 2.76 4.45
C SER A 137 -9.45 1.64 3.50
N ARG A 138 -8.93 1.62 2.27
CA ARG A 138 -9.17 0.52 1.31
C ARG A 138 -7.86 -0.20 1.05
N GLY A 139 -7.87 -1.51 1.29
CA GLY A 139 -6.74 -2.38 1.05
C GLY A 139 -7.06 -3.52 0.09
N THR A 140 -6.01 -4.25 -0.24
CA THR A 140 -6.04 -5.46 -1.04
C THR A 140 -5.26 -6.52 -0.28
N VAL A 141 -5.90 -7.66 -0.01
CA VAL A 141 -5.24 -8.88 0.46
C VAL A 141 -4.72 -9.63 -0.75
N THR A 142 -3.44 -9.94 -0.77
CA THR A 142 -2.77 -10.62 -1.88
C THR A 142 -2.02 -11.84 -1.36
N ASN A 143 -2.17 -12.97 -2.06
CA ASN A 143 -1.37 -14.16 -1.85
C ASN A 143 0.08 -13.93 -2.30
N VAL A 144 1.04 -14.32 -1.45
CA VAL A 144 2.46 -14.27 -1.76
C VAL A 144 2.79 -15.44 -2.70
N GLN A 145 3.14 -15.10 -3.94
CA GLN A 145 3.61 -16.06 -4.94
C GLN A 145 5.02 -16.52 -4.60
N ARG A 146 5.38 -17.76 -4.99
CA ARG A 146 6.70 -18.33 -4.71
C ARG A 146 7.51 -18.41 -5.99
N ASN A 147 8.72 -17.86 -5.95
CA ASN A 147 9.72 -17.89 -7.03
C ASN A 147 11.03 -18.54 -6.54
#